data_AF-A0A965J578-F1
#
_entry.id   AF-A0A965J578-F1
#
_cell.length_a   1.000
_cell.length_b   1.000
_cell.length_c   1.000
_cell.angle_alpha   90.00
_cell.angle_beta   90.00
_cell.angle_gamma   90.00
#
_symmetry.space_group_name_H-M   'P 1'
#
loop_
_entity.id
_entity.type
_entity.pdbx_description
1 polymer ?
#
loop_
_entity_poly.entity_id
_entity_poly.type
_entity_poly.pdbx_seq_one_letter_code
_entity_poly.pdbx_strand_id
1 'polypeptide(L)'
;MEVIKHGRNVHELQLNGKQVHVAMISDLHWDNPKCDRQLLRKHLDFCKDNNIPVVVNGDFFCLMEGRGDNRRSRNVLPEHNNGRYLDSIVETAVEWFTPYAKILTVIGYGN
;
A
#
# COMPACT_ATOMS: atom_id res chain seq x y z
N MET A 1 -2.49 15.09 14.42
CA MET A 1 -1.57 13.98 14.10
C MET A 1 -0.36 14.60 13.44
N GLU A 2 0.82 14.26 13.91
CA GLU A 2 2.09 14.72 13.35
C GLU A 2 2.98 13.51 13.06
N VAL A 3 3.66 13.53 11.91
CA VAL A 3 4.62 12.49 11.52
C VAL A 3 6.02 13.11 11.55
N ILE A 4 6.87 12.62 12.43
CA ILE A 4 8.26 13.06 12.55
C ILE A 4 9.16 12.00 11.92
N LYS A 5 10.01 12.43 11.00
CA LYS A 5 10.99 11.56 10.33
C LYS A 5 12.35 11.68 11.01
N HIS A 6 12.75 10.62 11.72
CA HIS A 6 14.07 10.54 12.38
C HIS A 6 15.16 9.98 11.45
N GLY A 7 14.77 9.18 10.44
CA GLY A 7 15.70 8.60 9.49
C GLY A 7 15.01 8.01 8.27
N ARG A 8 15.72 7.21 7.47
CA ARG A 8 15.13 6.58 6.27
C ARG A 8 13.98 5.65 6.61
N ASN A 9 14.12 4.84 7.67
CA ASN A 9 13.16 3.81 8.07
C ASN A 9 12.63 4.02 9.51
N VAL A 10 12.88 5.18 10.12
CA VAL A 10 12.44 5.49 11.48
C VAL A 10 11.53 6.70 11.44
N HIS A 11 10.25 6.46 11.73
CA HIS A 11 9.20 7.48 11.74
C HIS A 11 8.45 7.40 13.08
N GLU A 12 8.15 8.55 13.65
CA GLU A 12 7.35 8.69 14.86
C GLU A 12 5.98 9.29 14.48
N LEU A 13 4.92 8.68 14.97
CA LEU A 13 3.55 9.15 14.77
C LEU A 13 3.00 9.69 16.10
N GLN A 14 2.90 11.01 16.22
CA GLN A 14 2.35 11.65 17.41
C GLN A 14 0.83 11.83 17.27
N LEU A 15 0.10 11.23 18.21
CA LEU A 15 -1.36 11.21 18.26
C LEU A 15 -1.83 11.80 19.59
N ASN A 16 -2.88 12.62 19.52
CA ASN A 16 -3.45 13.29 20.69
C ASN A 16 -4.75 12.58 21.10
N GLY A 17 -4.97 12.44 22.41
CA GLY A 17 -6.19 11.88 22.97
C GLY A 17 -5.91 10.77 23.99
N LYS A 18 -6.97 10.37 24.72
CA LYS A 18 -6.90 9.26 25.67
C LYS A 18 -7.06 7.90 25.00
N GLN A 19 -7.73 7.88 23.85
CA GLN A 19 -7.91 6.71 22.99
C GLN A 19 -7.59 7.14 21.56
N VAL A 20 -6.78 6.35 20.89
CA VAL A 20 -6.34 6.59 19.51
C VAL A 20 -6.48 5.30 18.71
N HIS A 21 -6.70 5.43 17.41
CA HIS A 21 -6.79 4.32 16.49
C HIS A 21 -5.76 4.51 15.39
N VAL A 22 -5.07 3.42 15.04
CA VAL A 22 -4.12 3.36 13.92
C VAL A 22 -4.33 2.01 13.26
N ALA A 23 -4.49 2.00 11.93
CA ALA A 23 -4.48 0.78 11.17
C ALA A 23 -3.03 0.45 10.77
N MET A 24 -2.60 -0.77 11.08
CA MET A 24 -1.30 -1.29 10.67
C MET A 24 -1.54 -2.43 9.69
N ILE A 25 -1.00 -2.29 8.49
CA ILE A 25 -1.05 -3.30 7.43
C ILE A 25 0.35 -3.56 6.90
N SER A 26 0.60 -4.72 6.31
CA SER A 26 1.88 -5.09 5.70
C SER A 26 1.62 -6.10 4.58
N ASP A 27 2.64 -6.40 3.77
CA ASP A 27 2.61 -7.51 2.81
C ASP A 27 1.37 -7.46 1.89
N LEU A 28 0.98 -6.24 1.49
CA LEU A 28 -0.22 -6.04 0.68
C LEU A 28 -0.09 -6.75 -0.65
N HIS A 29 1.10 -6.68 -1.26
CA HIS A 29 1.37 -7.24 -2.57
C HIS A 29 0.23 -6.91 -3.55
N TRP A 30 -0.15 -5.63 -3.59
CA TRP A 30 -1.44 -5.20 -4.13
C TRP A 30 -1.65 -5.56 -5.61
N ASP A 31 -0.56 -5.66 -6.37
CA ASP A 31 -0.49 -6.07 -7.78
C ASP A 31 -0.53 -7.60 -7.99
N ASN A 32 -0.54 -8.38 -6.92
CA ASN A 32 -0.65 -9.84 -6.98
C ASN A 32 -2.12 -10.28 -7.13
N PRO A 33 -2.45 -11.22 -8.04
CA PRO A 33 -3.81 -11.77 -8.18
C PRO A 33 -4.40 -12.39 -6.91
N LYS A 34 -3.54 -12.77 -5.95
CA LYS A 34 -3.98 -13.34 -4.66
C LYS A 34 -4.33 -12.29 -3.60
N CYS A 35 -4.05 -11.02 -3.85
CA CYS A 35 -4.45 -9.94 -2.94
C CYS A 35 -5.98 -9.79 -2.95
N ASP A 36 -6.62 -9.97 -1.80
CA ASP A 36 -8.06 -9.71 -1.68
C ASP A 36 -8.32 -8.19 -1.62
N ARG A 37 -8.40 -7.60 -2.83
CA ARG A 37 -8.65 -6.16 -3.00
C ARG A 37 -10.03 -5.74 -2.51
N GLN A 38 -11.00 -6.65 -2.40
CA GLN A 38 -12.33 -6.31 -1.89
C GLN A 38 -12.28 -6.15 -0.37
N LEU A 39 -11.62 -7.08 0.32
CA LEU A 39 -11.41 -6.97 1.76
C LEU A 39 -10.52 -5.77 2.11
N LEU A 40 -9.45 -5.54 1.34
CA LEU A 40 -8.60 -4.37 1.53
C LEU A 40 -9.38 -3.07 1.37
N ARG A 41 -10.21 -2.95 0.32
CA ARG A 41 -11.11 -1.81 0.12
C ARG A 41 -12.03 -1.61 1.32
N LYS A 42 -12.69 -2.67 1.80
CA LYS A 42 -13.58 -2.60 2.96
C LYS A 42 -12.88 -2.04 4.21
N HIS A 43 -11.65 -2.48 4.48
CA HIS A 43 -10.87 -1.97 5.61
C HIS A 43 -10.43 -0.51 5.43
N LEU A 44 -9.99 -0.14 4.22
CA LEU A 44 -9.58 1.24 3.94
C LEU A 44 -10.76 2.21 3.93
N ASP A 45 -11.92 1.78 3.46
CA ASP A 45 -13.17 2.55 3.54
C ASP A 45 -13.55 2.79 5.01
N PHE A 46 -13.51 1.76 5.86
CA PHE A 46 -13.72 1.93 7.30
C PHE A 46 -12.72 2.92 7.94
N CYS A 47 -11.43 2.81 7.58
CA CYS A 47 -10.42 3.73 8.10
C CYS A 47 -10.66 5.16 7.64
N LYS A 48 -11.07 5.34 6.38
CA LYS A 48 -11.38 6.64 5.78
C LYS A 48 -12.57 7.29 6.48
N ASP A 49 -13.66 6.55 6.65
CA ASP A 49 -14.89 7.06 7.26
C ASP A 49 -14.70 7.46 8.73
N ASN A 50 -13.74 6.84 9.42
CA ASN A 50 -13.42 7.11 10.81
C ASN A 50 -12.15 7.97 11.01
N ASN A 51 -11.56 8.51 9.93
CA ASN A 51 -10.31 9.26 9.96
C ASN A 51 -9.16 8.53 10.70
N ILE A 52 -9.08 7.21 10.54
CA ILE A 52 -8.04 6.37 11.13
C ILE A 52 -6.81 6.42 10.20
N PRO A 53 -5.63 6.84 10.69
CA PRO A 53 -4.40 6.78 9.92
C PRO A 53 -3.99 5.33 9.65
N VAL A 54 -3.49 5.10 8.44
CA VAL A 54 -3.04 3.81 7.94
C VAL A 54 -1.52 3.84 7.78
N VAL A 55 -0.85 2.90 8.41
CA VAL A 55 0.58 2.67 8.28
C VAL A 55 0.80 1.34 7.57
N VAL A 56 1.53 1.37 6.46
CA VAL A 56 1.93 0.17 5.72
C VAL A 56 3.37 -0.17 6.08
N ASN A 57 3.58 -1.29 6.76
CA ASN A 57 4.88 -1.75 7.21
C ASN A 57 5.64 -2.56 6.15
N GLY A 58 5.67 -2.05 4.91
CA GLY A 58 6.42 -2.65 3.80
C GLY A 58 5.62 -3.57 2.89
N ASP A 59 6.30 -4.03 1.84
CA ASP A 59 5.82 -5.01 0.85
C ASP A 59 4.48 -4.60 0.20
N PHE A 60 4.42 -3.32 -0.18
CA PHE A 60 3.25 -2.71 -0.81
C PHE A 60 2.94 -3.33 -2.19
N PHE A 61 3.99 -3.60 -2.97
CA PHE A 61 3.92 -4.21 -4.31
C PHE A 61 4.81 -5.46 -4.40
N CYS A 62 4.48 -6.38 -5.32
CA CYS A 62 5.30 -7.51 -5.73
C CYS A 62 6.31 -7.11 -6.81
N LEU A 63 5.87 -6.46 -7.88
CA LEU A 63 6.68 -6.04 -9.04
C LEU A 63 7.49 -7.17 -9.71
N MET A 64 7.02 -8.41 -9.62
CA MET A 64 7.78 -9.61 -10.00
C MET A 64 7.90 -9.85 -11.51
N GLU A 65 7.21 -9.08 -12.37
CA GLU A 65 7.37 -9.19 -13.84
C GLU A 65 8.37 -8.22 -14.45
N GLY A 66 9.19 -7.56 -13.60
CA GLY A 66 10.27 -6.70 -14.04
C GLY A 66 11.28 -7.41 -14.96
N ARG A 67 11.95 -6.65 -15.84
CA ARG A 67 13.02 -7.17 -16.69
C ARG A 67 14.17 -7.66 -15.81
N GLY A 68 14.49 -8.96 -15.91
CA GLY A 68 15.58 -9.59 -15.17
C GLY A 68 15.17 -10.24 -13.84
N ASP A 69 13.89 -10.22 -13.47
CA ASP A 69 13.40 -10.98 -12.33
C ASP A 69 13.21 -12.47 -12.71
N ASN A 70 13.97 -13.35 -12.06
CA ASN A 70 13.90 -14.80 -12.29
C ASN A 70 12.62 -15.45 -11.72
N ARG A 71 11.87 -14.74 -10.87
CA ARG A 71 10.61 -15.22 -10.26
C ARG A 71 9.41 -15.02 -11.19
N ARG A 72 9.63 -14.38 -12.33
CA ARG A 72 8.59 -14.04 -13.30
C ARG A 72 7.79 -15.27 -13.72
N SER A 73 6.47 -15.20 -13.61
CA SER A 73 5.56 -16.33 -13.87
C SER A 73 4.35 -15.97 -14.74
N ARG A 74 4.22 -14.69 -15.12
CA ARG A 74 3.02 -14.08 -15.74
C ARG A 74 1.75 -14.23 -14.90
N ASN A 75 1.89 -14.57 -13.62
CA ASN A 75 0.79 -14.59 -12.67
C ASN A 75 0.53 -13.17 -12.13
N VAL A 76 0.01 -12.31 -13.00
CA VAL A 76 -0.33 -10.92 -12.71
C VAL A 76 -1.77 -10.63 -13.10
N LEU A 77 -2.28 -9.50 -12.63
CA LEU A 77 -3.64 -9.08 -12.93
C LEU A 77 -3.80 -8.74 -14.43
N PRO A 78 -5.01 -8.91 -14.99
CA PRO A 78 -5.26 -8.66 -16.41
C PRO A 78 -4.84 -7.26 -16.87
N GLU A 79 -5.09 -6.23 -16.05
CA GLU A 79 -4.71 -4.84 -16.34
C GLU A 79 -3.19 -4.61 -16.40
N HIS A 80 -2.39 -5.46 -15.74
CA HIS A 80 -0.93 -5.34 -15.70
C HIS A 80 -0.23 -6.25 -16.72
N ASN A 81 -0.95 -7.18 -17.35
CA ASN A 81 -0.39 -8.10 -18.33
C ASN A 81 -0.24 -7.43 -19.71
N ASN A 82 0.64 -6.43 -19.80
CA ASN A 82 0.88 -5.64 -20.99
C ASN A 82 2.37 -5.25 -21.15
N GLY A 83 2.73 -4.64 -22.28
CA GLY A 83 4.11 -4.26 -22.58
C GLY A 83 4.69 -3.13 -21.70
N ARG A 84 3.85 -2.47 -20.91
CA ARG A 84 4.19 -1.37 -19.98
C ARG A 84 3.95 -1.78 -18.52
N TYR A 85 4.28 -3.02 -18.16
CA TYR A 85 3.98 -3.63 -16.86
C TYR A 85 4.15 -2.69 -15.65
N LEU A 86 5.35 -2.12 -15.47
CA LEU A 86 5.65 -1.25 -14.33
C LEU A 86 4.81 0.04 -14.36
N ASP A 87 4.69 0.68 -15.52
CA ASP A 87 3.87 1.90 -15.67
C ASP A 87 2.41 1.61 -15.35
N SER A 88 1.87 0.48 -15.84
CA SER A 88 0.48 0.11 -15.61
C SER A 88 0.19 -0.17 -14.13
N ILE A 89 1.13 -0.74 -13.37
CA ILE A 89 0.99 -0.91 -11.92
C ILE A 89 0.94 0.46 -11.24
N VAL A 90 1.85 1.37 -11.58
CA VAL A 90 1.89 2.70 -10.98
C VAL A 90 0.61 3.48 -11.27
N GLU A 91 0.17 3.54 -12.54
CA GLU A 91 -1.03 4.24 -12.96
C GLU A 91 -2.28 3.71 -12.22
N THR A 92 -2.49 2.40 -12.25
CA THR A 92 -3.65 1.78 -11.62
C THR A 92 -3.59 1.84 -10.08
N ALA A 93 -2.40 1.78 -9.48
CA ALA A 93 -2.25 1.94 -8.04
C ALA A 93 -2.60 3.37 -7.61
N VAL A 94 -2.15 4.38 -8.36
CA VAL A 94 -2.53 5.77 -8.10
C VAL A 94 -4.04 5.92 -8.16
N GLU A 95 -4.70 5.42 -9.21
CA GLU A 95 -6.16 5.46 -9.32
C GLU A 95 -6.86 4.76 -8.15
N TRP A 96 -6.40 3.56 -7.76
CA TRP A 96 -7.03 2.76 -6.72
C TRP A 96 -6.86 3.36 -5.31
N PHE A 97 -5.67 3.87 -4.99
CA PHE A 97 -5.33 4.39 -3.66
C PHE A 97 -5.64 5.89 -3.48
N THR A 98 -5.90 6.64 -4.56
CA THR A 98 -6.27 8.07 -4.50
C THR A 98 -7.37 8.37 -3.47
N PRO A 99 -8.47 7.59 -3.37
CA PRO A 99 -9.51 7.84 -2.37
C PRO A 99 -9.05 7.78 -0.91
N TYR A 100 -7.90 7.13 -0.64
CA TYR A 100 -7.32 6.90 0.67
C TYR A 100 -6.05 7.73 0.93
N ALA A 101 -5.63 8.58 -0.02
CA ALA A 101 -4.37 9.33 0.06
C ALA A 101 -4.24 10.19 1.34
N LYS A 102 -5.36 10.67 1.89
CA LYS A 102 -5.38 11.47 3.13
C LYS A 102 -5.12 10.65 4.40
N ILE A 103 -5.39 9.34 4.37
CA ILE A 103 -5.22 8.45 5.53
C ILE A 103 -4.00 7.54 5.41
N LEU A 104 -3.42 7.38 4.22
CA LEU A 104 -2.16 6.65 4.04
C LEU A 104 -1.00 7.51 4.57
N THR A 105 -0.61 7.25 5.81
CA THR A 105 0.27 8.14 6.59
C THR A 105 1.74 7.80 6.42
N VAL A 106 2.09 6.51 6.49
CA VAL A 106 3.47 6.02 6.32
C VAL A 106 3.44 4.76 5.48
N ILE A 107 4.32 4.68 4.49
CA ILE A 107 4.55 3.48 3.68
C ILE A 107 6.03 3.11 3.80
N GLY A 108 6.31 1.97 4.42
CA GLY A 108 7.64 1.38 4.52
C GLY A 108 8.07 0.71 3.22
N TYR A 109 9.37 0.50 3.06
CA TYR A 109 9.94 -0.13 1.86
C TYR A 109 9.63 -1.63 1.76
N GLY A 110 9.59 -2.36 2.88
CA GLY A 110 9.51 -3.82 2.86
C GLY A 110 10.88 -4.51 2.85
N ASN A 111 10.89 -5.78 2.48
CA ASN A 111 12.09 -6.64 2.43
C ASN A 111 12.83 -6.57 1.09
#